data_AF-W2DTQ2-F1
#
_entry.id   AF-W2DTQ2-F1
#
_cell.length_a   1.000
_cell.length_b   1.000
_cell.length_c   1.000
_cell.angle_alpha   90.00
_cell.angle_beta   90.00
_cell.angle_gamma   90.00
#
_symmetry.space_group_name_H-M   'P 1'
#
loop_
_entity.id
_entity.type
_entity.pdbx_description
1 polymer ?
#
loop_
_entity_poly.entity_id
_entity_poly.type
_entity_poly.pdbx_seq_one_letter_code
_entity_poly.pdbx_strand_id
1 'polypeptide(L)'
;MRAPDDAAAFGVDYQAELRELKQQAEGAGIQISPSFAVFDSPSASGGLTGEFIVSVAQAVGPVVTTLIAVWISRKTGRKLRLKVGDNEFEAQTKEEIDFLIAKAKELVPVIDPDQERVDQGLNG
;
A
#
# COMPACT_ATOMS: atom_id res chain seq x y z
N MET A 1 1.40 -8.10 -3.85
CA MET A 1 1.11 -9.51 -4.13
C MET A 1 2.39 -10.32 -4.15
N ARG A 2 2.35 -11.50 -3.51
CA ARG A 2 3.49 -12.42 -3.40
C ARG A 2 3.82 -13.10 -4.73
N ALA A 3 5.08 -13.47 -4.91
CA ALA A 3 5.50 -14.37 -5.97
C ALA A 3 5.15 -15.84 -5.63
N PRO A 4 5.13 -16.76 -6.62
CA PRO A 4 4.95 -18.19 -6.37
C PRO A 4 6.07 -18.80 -5.49
N ASP A 5 7.26 -18.21 -5.55
CA ASP A 5 8.46 -18.61 -4.81
C ASP A 5 8.62 -17.87 -3.46
N ASP A 6 7.63 -17.04 -3.10
CA ASP A 6 7.61 -16.47 -1.76
C ASP A 6 7.33 -17.56 -0.71
N ALA A 7 7.94 -17.39 0.48
CA ALA A 7 7.60 -18.21 1.63
C ALA A 7 6.09 -18.13 1.90
N ALA A 8 5.55 -19.12 2.63
CA ALA A 8 4.13 -19.14 2.95
C ALA A 8 3.65 -17.76 3.48
N ALA A 9 2.42 -17.36 3.16
CA ALA A 9 1.92 -16.00 3.47
C ALA A 9 2.04 -15.62 4.97
N PHE A 10 2.05 -16.61 5.86
CA PHE A 10 2.25 -16.44 7.31
C PHE A 10 3.55 -17.09 7.81
N GLY A 11 4.45 -17.45 6.90
CA GLY A 11 5.79 -17.94 7.21
C GLY A 11 6.64 -16.83 7.83
N VAL A 12 7.58 -17.25 8.69
CA VAL A 12 8.39 -16.34 9.51
C VAL A 12 9.15 -15.33 8.63
N ASP A 13 9.77 -15.78 7.54
CA ASP A 13 10.56 -14.93 6.65
C ASP A 13 9.73 -13.87 5.93
N TYR A 14 8.57 -14.25 5.38
CA TYR A 14 7.70 -13.29 4.70
C TYR A 14 7.11 -12.27 5.68
N GLN A 15 6.75 -12.71 6.89
CA GLN A 15 6.28 -11.80 7.94
C GLN A 15 7.39 -10.85 8.43
N ALA A 16 8.65 -11.29 8.46
CA ALA A 16 9.79 -10.42 8.75
C ALA A 16 9.94 -9.34 7.69
N GLU A 17 9.92 -9.71 6.40
CA GLU A 17 10.00 -8.74 5.30
C GLU A 17 8.87 -7.71 5.33
N LEU A 18 7.63 -8.13 5.63
CA LEU A 18 6.49 -7.21 5.73
C LEU A 18 6.62 -6.25 6.92
N ARG A 19 7.19 -6.70 8.05
CA ARG A 19 7.48 -5.84 9.20
C ARG A 19 8.62 -4.86 8.91
N GLU A 20 9.66 -5.30 8.20
CA GLU A 20 10.75 -4.42 7.78
C GLU A 20 10.28 -3.35 6.79
N LEU A 21 9.42 -3.71 5.83
CA LEU A 21 8.80 -2.75 4.92
C LEU A 21 7.98 -1.73 5.71
N LYS A 22 7.20 -2.20 6.69
CA LYS A 22 6.40 -1.33 7.55
C LYS A 22 7.27 -0.32 8.32
N GLN A 23 8.30 -0.81 8.99
CA GLN A 23 9.21 0.03 9.78
C GLN A 23 9.96 1.05 8.92
N GLN A 24 10.38 0.68 7.71
CA GLN A 24 11.04 1.61 6.78
C GLN A 24 10.10 2.72 6.33
N ALA A 25 8.83 2.39 6.03
CA ALA A 25 7.85 3.40 5.64
C ALA A 25 7.55 4.35 6.80
N GLU A 26 7.31 3.84 8.00
CA GLU A 26 7.05 4.66 9.19
C GLU A 26 8.26 5.53 9.57
N GLY A 27 9.48 4.98 9.49
CA GLY A 27 10.72 5.72 9.75
C GLY A 27 10.97 6.84 8.73
N ALA A 28 10.40 6.74 7.54
CA ALA A 28 10.41 7.77 6.52
C ALA A 28 9.25 8.78 6.65
N GLY A 29 8.46 8.71 7.73
CA GLY A 29 7.31 9.58 7.98
C GLY A 29 6.07 9.22 7.16
N ILE A 30 6.04 8.04 6.54
CA ILE A 30 4.90 7.58 5.74
C ILE A 30 3.91 6.85 6.65
N GLN A 31 2.69 7.37 6.72
CA GLN A 31 1.61 6.72 7.44
C GLN A 31 1.03 5.58 6.61
N ILE A 32 1.29 4.36 7.05
CA ILE A 32 0.79 3.11 6.44
C ILE A 32 -0.10 2.36 7.42
N SER A 33 -1.24 1.86 6.94
CA SER A 33 -2.13 0.99 7.70
C SER A 33 -2.07 -0.41 7.11
N PRO A 34 -1.40 -1.38 7.78
CA PRO A 34 -1.37 -2.75 7.30
C PRO A 34 -2.71 -3.46 7.49
N SER A 35 -3.06 -4.32 6.52
CA SER A 35 -4.17 -5.26 6.65
C SER A 35 -3.69 -6.56 7.31
N PHE A 36 -4.49 -7.06 8.25
CA PHE A 36 -4.22 -8.31 8.98
C PHE A 36 -5.28 -9.35 8.67
N ALA A 37 -4.85 -10.59 8.48
CA ALA A 37 -5.75 -11.75 8.50
C ALA A 37 -5.67 -12.40 9.89
N VAL A 38 -6.83 -12.64 10.50
CA VAL A 38 -6.97 -13.40 11.73
C VAL A 38 -7.75 -14.66 11.40
N PHE A 39 -7.25 -15.82 11.83
CA PHE A 39 -7.91 -17.11 11.61
C PHE A 39 -8.50 -17.60 12.92
N ASP A 40 -9.70 -18.17 12.84
CA ASP A 40 -10.43 -18.73 13.98
C ASP A 40 -9.98 -20.18 14.28
N SER A 41 -8.66 -20.42 14.28
CA SER A 41 -8.09 -21.74 14.54
C SER A 41 -6.90 -21.63 15.49
N PRO A 42 -6.84 -22.45 16.54
CA PRO A 42 -5.77 -22.41 17.55
C PRO A 42 -4.37 -22.72 16.98
N SER A 43 -4.31 -23.33 15.79
CA SER A 43 -3.06 -23.68 15.10
C SER A 43 -2.65 -22.67 14.03
N ALA A 44 -3.49 -21.68 13.72
CA ALA A 44 -3.24 -20.70 12.68
C ALA A 44 -3.00 -19.31 13.29
N SER A 45 -1.73 -18.95 13.47
CA SER A 45 -1.37 -17.57 13.81
C SER A 45 -1.66 -16.65 12.63
N GLY A 46 -2.57 -15.71 12.81
CA GLY A 46 -2.81 -14.62 11.87
C GLY A 46 -1.56 -13.76 11.64
N GLY A 47 -1.61 -12.86 10.66
CA GLY A 47 -0.47 -12.01 10.33
C GLY A 47 -0.77 -10.99 9.25
N LEU A 48 0.28 -10.28 8.83
CA LEU A 48 0.20 -9.28 7.75
C LEU A 48 -0.16 -9.98 6.44
N THR A 49 -1.15 -9.46 5.71
CA THR A 49 -1.57 -10.03 4.42
C THR A 49 -0.68 -9.63 3.25
N GLY A 50 0.20 -8.64 3.46
CA GLY A 50 0.96 -7.97 2.40
C GLY A 50 0.19 -6.85 1.72
N GLU A 51 -1.00 -6.50 2.22
CA GLU A 51 -1.76 -5.32 1.83
C GLU A 51 -1.52 -4.18 2.82
N PHE A 52 -1.27 -2.98 2.28
CA PHE A 52 -1.03 -1.76 3.05
C PHE A 52 -1.85 -0.63 2.45
N ILE A 53 -2.52 0.13 3.31
CA ILE A 53 -3.31 1.30 2.96
C ILE A 53 -2.48 2.54 3.26
N VAL A 54 -2.36 3.44 2.30
CA VAL A 54 -1.63 4.72 2.42
C VAL A 54 -2.48 5.86 1.91
N SER A 55 -2.28 7.06 2.46
CA SER A 55 -2.87 8.26 1.90
C SER A 55 -2.31 8.52 0.50
N VAL A 56 -3.19 8.84 -0.46
CA VAL A 56 -2.79 9.03 -1.87
C VAL A 56 -1.72 10.12 -2.02
N ALA A 57 -1.81 11.21 -1.24
CA ALA A 57 -0.81 12.27 -1.20
C ALA A 57 0.61 11.78 -0.82
N GLN A 58 0.70 10.73 0.00
CA GLN A 58 1.98 10.12 0.39
C GLN A 58 2.41 9.06 -0.62
N ALA A 59 1.45 8.29 -1.13
CA ALA A 59 1.68 7.21 -2.10
C ALA A 59 2.39 7.68 -3.37
N VAL A 60 2.14 8.93 -3.76
CA VAL A 60 2.71 9.55 -4.97
C VAL A 60 4.07 10.25 -4.73
N GLY A 61 4.58 10.18 -3.50
CA GLY A 61 5.87 10.76 -3.11
C GLY A 61 7.05 9.87 -3.51
N PRO A 62 8.21 10.46 -3.85
CA PRO A 62 9.38 9.72 -4.36
C PRO A 62 9.88 8.66 -3.37
N VAL A 63 9.74 8.90 -2.06
CA VAL A 63 10.17 7.97 -1.02
C VAL A 63 9.35 6.67 -1.04
N VAL A 64 8.02 6.77 -1.16
CA VAL A 64 7.15 5.58 -1.25
C VAL A 64 7.45 4.79 -2.52
N THR A 65 7.59 5.47 -3.66
CA THR A 65 7.94 4.83 -4.93
C THR A 65 9.24 4.04 -4.84
N THR A 66 10.28 4.61 -4.24
CA THR A 66 11.57 3.94 -4.06
C THR A 66 11.45 2.71 -3.16
N LEU A 67 10.76 2.82 -2.02
CA LEU A 67 10.59 1.69 -1.09
C LEU A 67 9.85 0.51 -1.77
N ILE A 68 8.79 0.81 -2.51
CA ILE A 68 8.01 -0.21 -3.22
C ILE A 68 8.83 -0.85 -4.35
N ALA A 69 9.56 -0.05 -5.14
CA ALA A 69 10.42 -0.57 -6.20
C ALA A 69 11.49 -1.51 -5.63
N VAL A 70 12.15 -1.14 -4.53
CA VAL A 70 13.12 -1.99 -3.84
C VAL A 70 12.48 -3.30 -3.37
N TRP A 71 11.29 -3.25 -2.79
CA TRP A 71 10.59 -4.45 -2.30
C TRP A 71 10.22 -5.42 -3.42
N ILE A 72 9.78 -4.90 -4.58
CA ILE A 72 9.47 -5.70 -5.77
C ILE A 72 10.74 -6.30 -6.38
N SER A 73 11.81 -5.51 -6.51
CA SER A 73 13.07 -6.00 -7.10
C SER A 73 13.76 -7.09 -6.28
N ARG A 74 13.45 -7.24 -4.98
CA ARG A 74 14.02 -8.29 -4.13
C ARG A 74 13.60 -9.71 -4.53
N LYS A 75 12.43 -9.89 -5.16
CA LYS A 75 12.00 -11.20 -5.67
C LYS A 75 11.17 -11.10 -6.94
N THR A 76 11.60 -11.88 -7.93
CA THR A 76 10.89 -12.03 -9.21
C THR A 76 9.47 -12.56 -8.98
N GLY A 77 8.48 -11.90 -9.58
CA GLY A 77 7.06 -12.28 -9.50
C GLY A 77 6.25 -11.55 -8.43
N ARG A 78 6.87 -10.69 -7.61
CA ARG A 78 6.13 -9.76 -6.76
C ARG A 78 5.42 -8.71 -7.61
N LYS A 79 4.19 -8.38 -7.23
CA LYS A 79 3.38 -7.36 -7.90
C LYS A 79 2.88 -6.32 -6.92
N LEU A 80 2.83 -5.06 -7.35
CA LEU A 80 2.08 -4.01 -6.68
C LEU A 80 0.65 -4.02 -7.22
N ARG A 81 -0.34 -3.94 -6.33
CA ARG A 81 -1.73 -3.64 -6.68
C ARG A 81 -2.10 -2.34 -5.98
N LEU A 82 -2.43 -1.31 -6.76
CA LEU A 82 -2.84 0.00 -6.26
C LEU A 82 -4.32 0.20 -6.57
N LYS A 83 -5.11 0.54 -5.56
CA LYS A 83 -6.51 0.90 -5.71
C LYS A 83 -6.71 2.37 -5.36
N VAL A 84 -7.29 3.15 -6.28
CA VAL A 84 -7.62 4.58 -6.12
C VAL A 84 -9.09 4.77 -6.45
N GLY A 85 -9.93 4.92 -5.42
CA GLY A 85 -11.39 4.87 -5.58
C GLY A 85 -11.84 3.53 -6.17
N ASP A 86 -12.55 3.58 -7.29
CA ASP A 86 -12.98 2.39 -8.06
C ASP A 86 -11.92 1.90 -9.05
N ASN A 87 -10.83 2.64 -9.27
CA ASN A 87 -9.78 2.25 -10.21
C ASN A 87 -8.78 1.34 -9.53
N GLU A 88 -8.37 0.29 -10.23
CA GLU A 88 -7.37 -0.66 -9.78
C GLU A 88 -6.29 -0.86 -10.82
N PHE A 89 -5.06 -0.88 -10.35
CA PHE A 89 -3.87 -0.97 -11.18
C PHE A 89 -2.90 -2.02 -10.63
N GLU A 90 -2.21 -2.73 -11.51
CA GLU A 90 -1.17 -3.70 -11.15
C GLU A 90 0.16 -3.33 -11.83
N ALA A 91 1.29 -3.47 -11.12
CA ALA A 91 2.63 -3.22 -11.65
C ALA A 91 3.63 -4.26 -11.13
N GLN A 92 4.62 -4.62 -11.96
CA GLN A 92 5.66 -5.60 -11.61
C GLN A 92 7.07 -5.09 -11.88
N THR A 93 7.19 -4.00 -12.63
CA THR A 93 8.46 -3.36 -12.97
C THR A 93 8.53 -1.94 -12.42
N LYS A 94 9.74 -1.40 -12.30
CA LYS A 94 9.94 -0.01 -11.88
C LYS A 94 9.20 0.97 -12.80
N GLU A 95 9.26 0.75 -14.10
CA GLU A 95 8.61 1.61 -15.11
C GLU A 95 7.08 1.59 -14.99
N GLU A 96 6.49 0.42 -14.76
CA GLU A 96 5.06 0.30 -14.49
C GLU A 96 4.69 1.00 -13.17
N ILE A 97 5.51 0.87 -12.12
CA ILE A 97 5.27 1.58 -10.85
C ILE A 97 5.31 3.10 -11.08
N ASP A 98 6.31 3.63 -11.77
CA ASP A 98 6.38 5.07 -12.08
C ASP A 98 5.16 5.53 -12.89
N PHE A 99 4.70 4.73 -13.85
CA PHE A 99 3.49 4.99 -14.61
C PHE A 99 2.23 4.98 -13.74
N LEU A 100 2.09 4.00 -12.83
CA LEU A 100 0.97 3.93 -11.89
C LEU A 100 0.94 5.10 -10.94
N ILE A 101 2.10 5.54 -10.46
CA ILE A 101 2.19 6.73 -9.61
C ILE A 101 1.82 7.99 -10.39
N ALA A 102 2.26 8.13 -11.65
CA ALA A 102 1.85 9.23 -12.50
C ALA A 102 0.33 9.25 -12.71
N LYS A 103 -0.28 8.09 -13.01
CA LYS A 103 -1.73 7.94 -13.15
C LYS A 103 -2.47 8.25 -11.85
N ALA A 104 -1.97 7.78 -10.72
CA ALA A 104 -2.57 8.06 -9.42
C ALA A 104 -2.55 9.56 -9.10
N LYS A 105 -1.50 10.30 -9.49
CA LYS A 105 -1.44 11.77 -9.36
C LYS A 105 -2.53 12.47 -10.17
N GLU A 106 -2.83 11.99 -11.38
CA GLU A 106 -3.91 12.53 -12.22
C GLU A 106 -5.30 12.22 -11.64
N LEU A 107 -5.42 11.12 -10.89
CA LEU A 107 -6.67 10.64 -10.29
C LEU A 107 -6.91 11.17 -8.87
N VAL A 108 -5.95 11.89 -8.27
CA VAL A 108 -6.24 12.69 -7.07
C VAL A 108 -7.08 13.87 -7.58
N PRO A 109 -8.42 13.91 -7.38
CA PRO A 109 -9.08 15.20 -7.48
C PRO A 109 -8.30 16.12 -6.53
N VAL A 110 -8.02 17.36 -6.95
CA VAL A 110 -7.72 18.43 -6.00
C VAL A 110 -8.79 18.28 -4.91
N ILE A 111 -8.40 17.74 -3.76
CA ILE A 111 -9.28 17.73 -2.59
C ILE A 111 -9.29 19.20 -2.23
N ASP A 112 -10.24 19.92 -2.81
CA ASP A 112 -10.46 21.32 -2.52
C ASP A 112 -10.88 21.35 -1.06
N PRO A 113 -10.09 21.96 -0.16
CA PRO A 113 -10.40 21.99 1.28
C PRO A 113 -11.71 22.75 1.58
N ASP A 114 -12.37 23.33 0.57
CA ASP A 114 -13.60 24.08 0.70
C ASP A 114 -14.88 23.21 0.70
N GLN A 115 -14.80 21.92 0.31
CA GLN A 115 -15.98 21.04 0.31
C GLN A 115 -16.46 20.60 1.71
N GLU A 116 -15.73 20.90 2.79
CA GLU A 116 -16.19 20.63 4.16
C GLU A 116 -17.14 21.72 4.71
N ARG A 117 -17.30 22.87 4.03
CA ARG A 117 -18.03 24.03 4.61
C ARG A 117 -19.50 24.17 4.23
N VAL A 118 -20.06 23.29 3.39
CA VAL A 118 -21.44 23.46 2.90
C VAL A 118 -22.53 22.69 3.67
N ASP A 119 -22.18 21.84 4.64
CA ASP A 119 -23.18 21.06 5.41
C ASP A 119 -23.38 21.53 6.86
N GLN A 120 -22.67 22.58 7.31
CA GLN A 120 -22.81 23.15 8.67
C GLN A 120 -23.76 24.36 8.72
N GLY A 121 -24.67 24.47 7.76
CA GLY A 121 -25.56 25.61 7.62
C GLY A 121 -27.00 25.19 7.37
N LEU A 122 -27.64 24.48 8.29
CA LEU A 122 -29.08 24.61 8.56
C LEU A 122 -29.49 23.78 9.79
N ASN A 123 -29.54 24.41 10.96
CA ASN A 123 -30.63 24.16 11.90
C ASN A 123 -30.81 25.43 12.75
N GLY A 124 -32.03 25.94 12.69
CA GLY A 124 -32.48 27.16 13.35
C GLY A 124 -32.89 26.97 14.80
#